data_AF-A0A8S9DPI8-F1
#
_entry.id   AF-A0A8S9DPI8-F1
#
_cell.length_a   1.000
_cell.length_b   1.000
_cell.length_c   1.000
_cell.angle_alpha   90.00
_cell.angle_beta   90.00
_cell.angle_gamma   90.00
#
_symmetry.space_group_name_H-M   'P 1'
#
loop_
_entity.id
_entity.type
_entity.pdbx_description
1 polymer ?
#
loop_
_entity_poly.entity_id
_entity_poly.type
_entity_poly.pdbx_seq_one_letter_code
_entity_poly.pdbx_strand_id
1 'polypeptide(L)'
;SDHCPALCSDGPLTEVSRFANTSEMTKLYAAKTTATNFRQTLDGMVFDSVSPAGGTDAPEFTMHYGKNNNAQWKYDTASGKFLRWIDQVNSSGEATMIPLIDRITGKQLGFSNIVVIFAEIETLNGKADSIHEIHIAGENGRALIFRDGKIYDVFYKSVYDTPIQFYDKDKNPVPLQPGNTWMHLTGNYSKVTEDQPGIWMVSLRTP
;
A
#
# COMPACT_ATOMS: atom_id res chain seq x y z
N SER A 1 23.46 1.24 -22.89
CA SER A 1 24.16 2.44 -22.37
C SER A 1 24.00 2.35 -20.87
N ASP A 2 24.77 1.45 -20.25
CA ASP A 2 24.39 0.77 -19.00
C ASP A 2 25.03 1.42 -17.78
N HIS A 3 25.06 2.75 -17.75
CA HIS A 3 25.59 3.50 -16.63
C HIS A 3 24.52 4.44 -16.09
N CYS A 4 23.57 3.88 -15.34
CA CYS A 4 22.72 4.66 -14.45
C CYS A 4 23.50 4.84 -13.14
N PRO A 5 24.05 6.05 -12.86
CA PRO A 5 24.57 6.37 -11.53
C PRO A 5 23.44 6.31 -10.49
N ALA A 6 23.74 6.66 -9.24
CA ALA A 6 22.79 6.59 -8.11
C ALA A 6 21.38 7.12 -8.46
N LEU A 7 21.30 8.25 -9.15
CA LEU A 7 20.09 8.78 -9.78
C LEU A 7 20.37 9.04 -11.27
N CYS A 8 19.46 8.64 -12.16
CA CYS A 8 19.59 8.86 -13.59
C CYS A 8 18.25 9.22 -14.25
N SER A 9 18.33 9.67 -15.50
CA SER A 9 17.17 9.99 -16.34
C SER A 9 17.23 9.17 -17.63
N ASP A 10 16.14 8.53 -18.05
CA ASP A 10 16.11 7.71 -19.28
C ASP A 10 15.64 8.47 -20.54
N GLY A 11 15.30 9.76 -20.41
CA GLY A 11 14.89 10.57 -21.54
C GLY A 11 14.30 11.94 -21.16
N PRO A 12 13.19 12.38 -21.81
CA PRO A 12 12.67 13.74 -21.67
C PRO A 12 12.45 14.07 -20.20
N LEU A 13 12.78 15.30 -19.78
CA LEU A 13 12.72 15.74 -18.37
C LEU A 13 11.27 15.82 -17.86
N THR A 14 10.62 14.68 -17.69
CA THR A 14 9.25 14.51 -17.18
C THR A 14 9.28 13.82 -15.81
N GLU A 15 8.18 13.91 -15.07
CA GLU A 15 8.03 13.29 -13.75
C GLU A 15 8.26 11.77 -13.73
N VAL A 16 8.08 11.08 -14.87
CA VAL A 16 8.19 9.62 -14.98
C VAL A 16 9.51 9.14 -15.61
N SER A 17 10.44 10.05 -15.86
CA SER A 17 11.72 9.76 -16.54
C SER A 17 12.90 9.58 -15.59
N ARG A 18 12.68 9.67 -14.28
CA ARG A 18 13.73 9.58 -13.25
C ARG A 18 13.77 8.19 -12.62
N PHE A 19 14.98 7.64 -12.54
CA PHE A 19 15.24 6.31 -12.00
C PHE A 19 16.35 6.38 -10.97
N ALA A 20 16.33 5.43 -10.03
CA ALA A 20 17.40 5.24 -9.05
C ALA A 20 17.99 3.84 -9.20
N ASN A 21 19.32 3.75 -9.14
CA ASN A 21 20.01 2.48 -9.05
C ASN A 21 20.35 2.23 -7.57
N THR A 22 19.68 1.27 -6.95
CA THR A 22 19.82 1.03 -5.50
C THR A 22 21.24 0.63 -5.09
N SER A 23 21.97 -0.12 -5.93
CA SER A 23 23.38 -0.45 -5.69
C SER A 23 24.26 0.80 -5.68
N GLU A 24 24.09 1.68 -6.67
CA GLU A 24 24.87 2.93 -6.73
C GLU A 24 24.45 3.93 -5.65
N MET A 25 23.18 3.94 -5.25
CA MET A 25 22.69 4.71 -4.08
C MET A 25 23.37 4.24 -2.79
N THR A 26 23.51 2.92 -2.59
CA THR A 26 24.23 2.37 -1.44
C THR A 26 25.70 2.82 -1.42
N LYS A 27 26.38 2.76 -2.56
CA LYS A 27 27.78 3.25 -2.68
C LYS A 27 27.87 4.74 -2.38
N LEU A 28 26.96 5.55 -2.94
CA LEU A 28 26.91 6.99 -2.72
C LEU A 28 26.67 7.33 -1.24
N TYR A 29 25.78 6.62 -0.57
CA TYR A 29 25.54 6.79 0.87
C TYR A 29 26.79 6.42 1.68
N ALA A 30 27.37 5.24 1.43
CA ALA A 30 28.53 4.74 2.15
C ALA A 30 29.79 5.64 2.03
N ALA A 31 29.88 6.45 0.97
CA ALA A 31 30.96 7.41 0.79
C ALA A 31 30.86 8.65 1.69
N LYS A 32 29.72 8.90 2.36
CA LYS A 32 29.54 10.05 3.25
C LYS A 32 30.23 9.79 4.59
N THR A 33 30.88 10.82 5.16
CA THR A 33 31.50 10.76 6.49
C THR A 33 30.48 10.54 7.63
N THR A 34 29.20 10.84 7.38
CA THR A 34 28.09 10.65 8.32
C THR A 34 27.31 9.35 8.10
N ALA A 35 27.75 8.49 7.18
CA ALA A 35 27.03 7.26 6.85
C ALA A 35 27.03 6.30 8.04
N THR A 36 25.84 5.89 8.48
CA THR A 36 25.66 4.82 9.46
C THR A 36 24.73 3.78 8.86
N ASN A 37 25.22 2.55 8.72
CA ASN A 37 24.42 1.43 8.21
C ASN A 37 24.15 0.41 9.32
N PHE A 38 23.84 0.91 10.51
CA PHE A 38 23.48 0.03 11.61
C PHE A 38 22.13 -0.61 11.33
N ARG A 39 22.01 -1.89 11.65
CA ARG A 39 20.77 -2.64 11.47
C ARG A 39 19.69 -2.05 12.39
N GLN A 40 18.59 -1.59 11.80
CA GLN A 40 17.42 -1.16 12.55
C GLN A 40 16.67 -2.36 13.11
N THR A 41 16.08 -2.20 14.29
CA THR A 41 15.09 -3.14 14.81
C THR A 41 13.77 -2.89 14.09
N LEU A 42 13.30 -3.87 13.32
CA LEU A 42 12.07 -3.79 12.54
C LEU A 42 11.00 -4.74 13.07
N ASP A 43 11.03 -4.97 14.39
CA ASP A 43 10.03 -5.79 15.08
C ASP A 43 8.73 -4.98 15.21
N GLY A 44 7.60 -5.53 14.77
CA GLY A 44 6.30 -4.85 14.90
C GLY A 44 5.16 -5.65 14.29
N MET A 45 5.29 -6.00 13.00
CA MET A 45 4.35 -6.90 12.33
C MET A 45 4.72 -8.36 12.60
N VAL A 46 3.71 -9.19 12.86
CA VAL A 46 3.87 -10.65 13.00
C VAL A 46 3.39 -11.36 11.74
N PHE A 47 3.98 -12.53 11.44
CA PHE A 47 3.70 -13.27 10.21
C PHE A 47 3.40 -14.73 10.53
N ASP A 48 2.40 -15.29 9.87
CA ASP A 48 2.02 -16.70 9.98
C ASP A 48 1.40 -17.21 8.68
N SER A 49 1.84 -18.40 8.26
CA SER A 49 1.26 -19.15 7.14
C SER A 49 -0.18 -19.59 7.39
N VAL A 50 -0.57 -19.75 8.66
CA VAL A 50 -1.95 -20.05 9.04
C VAL A 50 -2.75 -18.74 9.06
N SER A 51 -3.91 -18.74 8.41
CA SER A 51 -4.82 -17.59 8.42
C SER A 51 -5.38 -17.35 9.83
N PRO A 52 -5.51 -16.09 10.28
CA PRO A 52 -6.20 -15.77 11.53
C PRO A 52 -7.62 -16.32 11.52
N ALA A 53 -8.16 -16.66 12.70
CA ALA A 53 -9.57 -17.01 12.81
C ALA A 53 -10.47 -15.81 12.46
N GLY A 54 -11.67 -16.11 11.94
CA GLY A 54 -12.63 -15.09 11.51
C GLY A 54 -12.39 -14.62 10.07
N GLY A 55 -12.59 -13.33 9.85
CA GLY A 55 -12.55 -12.71 8.52
C GLY A 55 -13.79 -13.00 7.67
N THR A 56 -14.10 -12.09 6.77
CA THR A 56 -15.19 -12.22 5.79
C THR A 56 -14.59 -12.45 4.41
N ASP A 57 -15.30 -13.14 3.52
CA ASP A 57 -14.81 -13.35 2.15
C ASP A 57 -14.63 -12.01 1.43
N ALA A 58 -13.49 -11.86 0.76
CA ALA A 58 -13.09 -10.68 0.02
C ALA A 58 -12.16 -11.06 -1.15
N PRO A 59 -12.62 -11.87 -2.11
CA PRO A 59 -11.84 -12.19 -3.31
C PRO A 59 -11.55 -10.96 -4.19
N GLU A 60 -12.32 -9.87 -4.05
CA GLU A 60 -12.05 -8.62 -4.75
C GLU A 60 -12.12 -7.41 -3.80
N PHE A 61 -11.17 -6.50 -3.96
CA PHE A 61 -11.10 -5.24 -3.23
C PHE A 61 -10.70 -4.08 -4.15
N THR A 62 -11.35 -2.93 -4.03
CA THR A 62 -10.97 -1.69 -4.70
C THR A 62 -10.73 -0.56 -3.71
N MET A 63 -9.54 0.03 -3.72
CA MET A 63 -9.29 1.33 -3.11
C MET A 63 -9.57 2.43 -4.14
N HIS A 64 -10.61 3.22 -3.92
CA HIS A 64 -11.04 4.32 -4.77
C HIS A 64 -10.59 5.67 -4.17
N TYR A 65 -9.58 6.29 -4.78
CA TYR A 65 -9.07 7.60 -4.34
C TYR A 65 -9.81 8.77 -4.99
N GLY A 66 -10.46 8.55 -6.13
CA GLY A 66 -11.23 9.58 -6.83
C GLY A 66 -11.45 9.22 -8.30
N LYS A 67 -11.89 10.21 -9.09
CA LYS A 67 -12.14 10.02 -10.52
C LYS A 67 -10.88 9.52 -11.21
N ASN A 68 -10.97 8.34 -11.83
CA ASN A 68 -9.86 7.69 -12.53
C ASN A 68 -8.61 7.56 -11.65
N ASN A 69 -8.81 7.19 -10.38
CA ASN A 69 -7.75 6.74 -9.48
C ASN A 69 -8.24 5.56 -8.63
N ASN A 70 -8.23 4.37 -9.25
CA ASN A 70 -8.60 3.10 -8.64
C ASN A 70 -7.38 2.17 -8.52
N ALA A 71 -7.23 1.57 -7.34
CA ALA A 71 -6.37 0.41 -7.14
C ALA A 71 -7.25 -0.81 -6.86
N GLN A 72 -7.41 -1.68 -7.86
CA GLN A 72 -8.21 -2.91 -7.74
C GLN A 72 -7.30 -4.11 -7.51
N TRP A 73 -7.81 -5.03 -6.71
CA TRP A 73 -7.10 -6.19 -6.21
C TRP A 73 -7.99 -7.42 -6.36
N LYS A 74 -7.48 -8.46 -7.02
CA LYS A 74 -8.22 -9.71 -7.25
C LYS A 74 -7.43 -10.88 -6.71
N TYR A 75 -8.02 -11.61 -5.77
CA TYR A 75 -7.39 -12.77 -5.18
C TYR A 75 -7.29 -13.91 -6.20
N ASP A 76 -6.07 -14.37 -6.43
CA ASP A 76 -5.77 -15.54 -7.23
C ASP A 76 -5.45 -16.71 -6.30
N THR A 77 -6.35 -17.70 -6.26
CA THR A 77 -6.24 -18.86 -5.38
C THR A 77 -5.06 -19.76 -5.74
N ALA A 78 -4.62 -19.75 -7.00
CA ALA A 78 -3.49 -20.57 -7.46
C ALA A 78 -2.16 -20.08 -6.88
N SER A 79 -1.93 -18.76 -6.86
CA SER A 79 -0.73 -18.16 -6.26
C SER A 79 -0.89 -17.80 -4.79
N GLY A 80 -2.12 -17.76 -4.27
CA GLY A 80 -2.43 -17.31 -2.92
C GLY A 80 -2.16 -15.81 -2.72
N LYS A 81 -2.34 -15.00 -3.78
CA LYS A 81 -2.00 -13.56 -3.79
C LYS A 81 -3.12 -12.73 -4.37
N PHE A 82 -3.18 -11.46 -3.97
CA PHE A 82 -3.97 -10.44 -4.65
C PHE A 82 -3.19 -9.87 -5.83
N LEU A 83 -3.68 -10.12 -7.04
CA LEU A 83 -3.19 -9.53 -8.28
C LEU A 83 -3.69 -8.09 -8.41
N ARG A 84 -2.77 -7.19 -8.75
CA ARG A 84 -3.07 -5.76 -8.83
C ARG A 84 -3.49 -5.32 -10.21
N TRP A 85 -4.51 -4.48 -10.24
CA TRP A 85 -5.03 -3.79 -11.40
C TRP A 85 -4.99 -2.28 -11.16
N ILE A 86 -4.71 -1.53 -12.22
CA ILE A 86 -4.69 -0.06 -12.26
C ILE A 86 -5.65 0.41 -13.34
N ASP A 87 -6.18 1.61 -13.21
CA ASP A 87 -7.00 2.19 -14.25
C ASP A 87 -6.19 2.65 -15.47
N GLN A 88 -6.87 2.65 -16.61
CA GLN A 88 -6.45 3.24 -17.85
C GLN A 88 -7.62 4.01 -18.43
N VAL A 89 -7.38 5.25 -18.82
CA VAL A 89 -8.38 6.13 -19.42
C VAL A 89 -8.12 6.21 -20.92
N ASN A 90 -9.12 5.89 -21.74
CA ASN A 90 -9.02 6.02 -23.19
C ASN A 90 -9.21 7.49 -23.65
N SER A 91 -9.03 7.76 -24.95
CA SER A 91 -9.21 9.10 -25.52
C SER A 91 -10.62 9.68 -25.36
N SER A 92 -11.62 8.82 -25.15
CA SER A 92 -13.02 9.20 -24.91
C SER A 92 -13.30 9.50 -23.42
N GLY A 93 -12.31 9.34 -22.55
CA GLY A 93 -12.44 9.57 -21.11
C GLY A 93 -13.01 8.39 -20.32
N GLU A 94 -13.17 7.22 -20.95
CA GLU A 94 -13.68 6.01 -20.29
C GLU A 94 -12.54 5.30 -19.56
N ALA A 95 -12.77 4.99 -18.28
CA ALA A 95 -11.82 4.26 -17.46
C ALA A 95 -12.08 2.74 -17.53
N THR A 96 -11.01 1.98 -17.68
CA THR A 96 -11.01 0.50 -17.60
C THR A 96 -9.90 0.05 -16.67
N MET A 97 -10.04 -1.11 -16.04
CA MET A 97 -8.98 -1.69 -15.22
C MET A 97 -8.09 -2.60 -16.08
N ILE A 98 -6.77 -2.39 -15.99
CA ILE A 98 -5.75 -3.22 -16.65
C ILE A 98 -4.80 -3.82 -15.60
N PRO A 99 -4.16 -4.97 -15.88
CA PRO A 99 -3.13 -5.53 -15.00
C PRO A 99 -1.99 -4.53 -14.77
N LEU A 100 -1.57 -4.32 -13.52
CA LEU A 100 -0.37 -3.54 -13.25
C LEU A 100 0.87 -4.43 -13.43
N ILE A 101 1.59 -4.22 -14.53
CA ILE A 101 2.75 -5.02 -14.93
C ILE A 101 4.05 -4.35 -14.48
N ASP A 102 4.93 -5.13 -13.84
CA ASP A 102 6.31 -4.73 -13.58
C ASP A 102 7.10 -4.68 -14.90
N ARG A 103 7.61 -3.51 -15.25
CA ARG A 103 8.32 -3.28 -16.53
C ARG A 103 9.59 -4.14 -16.68
N ILE A 104 10.28 -4.48 -15.60
CA ILE A 104 11.55 -5.22 -15.64
C ILE A 104 11.27 -6.71 -15.86
N THR A 105 10.28 -7.26 -15.17
CA THR A 105 10.01 -8.70 -15.17
C THR A 105 8.92 -9.12 -16.17
N GLY A 106 8.11 -8.17 -16.64
CA GLY A 106 6.94 -8.43 -17.49
C GLY A 106 5.81 -9.17 -16.79
N LYS A 107 5.86 -9.31 -15.45
CA LYS A 107 4.86 -10.03 -14.65
C LYS A 107 3.89 -9.05 -14.01
N GLN A 108 2.64 -9.48 -13.86
CA GLN A 108 1.67 -8.74 -13.06
C GLN A 108 2.11 -8.72 -11.59
N LEU A 109 1.95 -7.57 -10.94
CA LEU A 109 2.22 -7.45 -9.51
C LEU A 109 1.19 -8.27 -8.70
N GLY A 110 1.69 -9.01 -7.71
CA GLY A 110 0.88 -9.79 -6.79
C GLY A 110 1.39 -9.66 -5.35
N PHE A 111 0.47 -9.48 -4.40
CA PHE A 111 0.78 -9.24 -2.99
C PHE A 111 0.08 -10.26 -2.10
N SER A 112 0.75 -10.68 -1.04
CA SER A 112 0.19 -11.60 -0.04
C SER A 112 -0.80 -10.89 0.87
N ASN A 113 -0.54 -9.61 1.18
CA ASN A 113 -1.38 -8.80 2.04
C ASN A 113 -1.67 -7.44 1.41
N ILE A 114 -2.87 -6.92 1.66
CA ILE A 114 -3.20 -5.52 1.46
C ILE A 114 -3.69 -4.99 2.80
N VAL A 115 -3.18 -3.83 3.22
CA VAL A 115 -3.62 -3.14 4.43
C VAL A 115 -4.21 -1.81 4.04
N VAL A 116 -5.36 -1.46 4.61
CA VAL A 116 -5.93 -0.11 4.51
C VAL A 116 -5.89 0.50 5.90
N ILE A 117 -5.10 1.55 6.08
CA ILE A 117 -4.94 2.29 7.34
C ILE A 117 -5.84 3.52 7.29
N PHE A 118 -6.71 3.67 8.28
CA PHE A 118 -7.57 4.83 8.45
C PHE A 118 -6.88 5.81 9.40
N ALA A 119 -6.58 7.00 8.89
CA ALA A 119 -5.82 8.02 9.60
C ALA A 119 -6.49 9.39 9.44
N GLU A 120 -6.14 10.33 10.32
CA GLU A 120 -6.49 11.72 10.12
C GLU A 120 -5.68 12.28 8.94
N ILE A 121 -6.37 13.01 8.07
CA ILE A 121 -5.77 13.73 6.94
C ILE A 121 -6.02 15.21 7.18
N GLU A 122 -4.94 15.97 7.36
CA GLU A 122 -4.96 17.41 7.55
C GLU A 122 -4.61 18.11 6.23
N THR A 123 -5.44 19.06 5.79
CA THR A 123 -5.14 19.91 4.63
C THR A 123 -4.33 21.13 5.07
N LEU A 124 -3.05 21.18 4.72
CA LEU A 124 -2.11 22.22 5.16
C LEU A 124 -2.27 23.56 4.41
N ASN A 125 -2.90 23.55 3.24
CA ASN A 125 -3.06 24.74 2.40
C ASN A 125 -4.52 25.17 2.16
N GLY A 126 -5.42 24.78 3.09
CA GLY A 126 -6.82 25.21 3.11
C GLY A 126 -7.58 24.90 1.82
N LYS A 127 -8.21 25.91 1.22
CA LYS A 127 -9.10 25.73 0.05
C LYS A 127 -8.40 25.23 -1.22
N ALA A 128 -7.06 25.32 -1.29
CA ALA A 128 -6.33 24.79 -2.43
C ALA A 128 -6.30 23.25 -2.45
N ASP A 129 -6.48 22.63 -1.27
CA ASP A 129 -6.67 21.19 -1.07
C ASP A 129 -5.68 20.31 -1.86
N SER A 130 -4.39 20.66 -1.79
CA SER A 130 -3.35 19.98 -2.58
C SER A 130 -2.11 19.58 -1.78
N ILE A 131 -2.05 19.95 -0.50
CA ILE A 131 -0.99 19.55 0.42
C ILE A 131 -1.65 18.96 1.65
N HIS A 132 -1.41 17.67 1.86
CA HIS A 132 -2.01 16.91 2.95
C HIS A 132 -0.94 16.28 3.83
N GLU A 133 -1.16 16.34 5.13
CA GLU A 133 -0.42 15.57 6.13
C GLU A 133 -1.29 14.41 6.61
N ILE A 134 -0.70 13.22 6.76
CA ILE A 134 -1.39 12.02 7.23
C ILE A 134 -0.83 11.66 8.59
N HIS A 135 -1.65 11.79 9.63
CA HIS A 135 -1.26 11.59 11.02
C HIS A 135 -1.32 10.11 11.38
N ILE A 136 -0.16 9.45 11.38
CA ILE A 136 -0.01 8.03 11.77
C ILE A 136 1.03 7.80 12.86
N ALA A 137 1.98 8.71 13.09
CA ALA A 137 3.03 8.50 14.06
C ALA A 137 2.52 8.78 15.48
N GLY A 138 2.67 7.82 16.40
CA GLY A 138 2.15 7.94 17.76
C GLY A 138 0.64 7.65 17.89
N GLU A 139 -0.01 7.26 16.79
CA GLU A 139 -1.45 7.07 16.72
C GLU A 139 -1.89 5.60 16.85
N ASN A 140 -3.14 5.42 17.24
CA ASN A 140 -3.86 4.15 17.13
C ASN A 140 -5.13 4.37 16.34
N GLY A 141 -5.49 3.42 15.49
CA GLY A 141 -6.69 3.58 14.66
C GLY A 141 -7.19 2.28 14.07
N ARG A 142 -8.22 2.40 13.25
CA ARG A 142 -8.78 1.26 12.51
C ARG A 142 -7.92 0.94 11.30
N ALA A 143 -7.82 -0.34 10.97
CA ALA A 143 -7.29 -0.79 9.69
C ALA A 143 -8.12 -1.96 9.16
N LEU A 144 -8.01 -2.21 7.86
CA LEU A 144 -8.50 -3.43 7.22
C LEU A 144 -7.29 -4.21 6.72
N ILE A 145 -7.27 -5.51 6.95
CA ILE A 145 -6.27 -6.40 6.35
C ILE A 145 -6.99 -7.32 5.38
N PHE A 146 -6.49 -7.39 4.15
CA PHE A 146 -6.88 -8.39 3.17
C PHE A 146 -5.74 -9.40 3.04
N ARG A 147 -6.03 -10.66 3.35
CA ARG A 147 -5.11 -11.81 3.19
C ARG A 147 -5.91 -13.07 2.93
N ASP A 148 -5.35 -14.01 2.17
CA ASP A 148 -5.97 -15.31 1.88
C ASP A 148 -7.41 -15.20 1.29
N GLY A 149 -7.69 -14.17 0.49
CA GLY A 149 -9.02 -13.92 -0.08
C GLY A 149 -10.07 -13.46 0.93
N LYS A 150 -9.66 -13.00 2.12
CA LYS A 150 -10.52 -12.52 3.20
C LYS A 150 -10.17 -11.12 3.64
N ILE A 151 -11.13 -10.41 4.22
CA ILE A 151 -10.99 -9.12 4.89
C ILE A 151 -11.13 -9.28 6.41
N TYR A 152 -10.29 -8.60 7.17
CA TYR A 152 -10.29 -8.54 8.63
C TYR A 152 -10.37 -7.09 9.08
N ASP A 153 -11.36 -6.77 9.93
CA ASP A 153 -11.46 -5.47 10.61
C ASP A 153 -10.60 -5.49 11.87
N VAL A 154 -9.57 -4.66 11.89
CA VAL A 154 -8.49 -4.69 12.88
C VAL A 154 -8.16 -3.28 13.35
N PHE A 155 -7.27 -3.20 14.34
CA PHE A 155 -6.70 -1.95 14.82
C PHE A 155 -5.20 -1.93 14.54
N TYR A 156 -4.67 -0.73 14.29
CA TYR A 156 -3.23 -0.51 14.28
C TYR A 156 -2.78 0.28 15.50
N LYS A 157 -1.53 0.05 15.88
CA LYS A 157 -0.75 0.89 16.78
C LYS A 157 0.52 1.30 16.07
N SER A 158 0.81 2.58 16.12
CA SER A 158 2.02 3.16 15.57
C SER A 158 2.67 4.01 16.66
N VAL A 159 3.96 3.82 16.88
CA VAL A 159 4.76 4.67 17.76
C VAL A 159 5.95 5.18 16.96
N TYR A 160 6.59 6.24 17.46
CA TYR A 160 7.80 6.75 16.84
C TYR A 160 8.88 5.65 16.79
N ASP A 161 9.61 5.60 15.67
CA ASP A 161 10.80 4.78 15.47
C ASP A 161 10.61 3.26 15.57
N THR A 162 9.37 2.75 15.51
CA THR A 162 9.11 1.31 15.33
C THR A 162 8.10 1.06 14.21
N PRO A 163 8.16 -0.10 13.54
CA PRO A 163 7.12 -0.46 12.58
C PRO A 163 5.72 -0.50 13.20
N ILE A 164 4.71 -0.23 12.37
CA ILE A 164 3.30 -0.36 12.72
C ILE A 164 2.97 -1.80 13.13
N GLN A 165 2.02 -1.93 14.06
CA GLN A 165 1.57 -3.21 14.60
C GLN A 165 0.05 -3.35 14.41
N PHE A 166 -0.44 -4.56 14.18
CA PHE A 166 -1.87 -4.84 13.95
C PHE A 166 -2.45 -5.80 14.99
N TYR A 167 -3.66 -5.51 15.45
CA TYR A 167 -4.33 -6.25 16.52
C TYR A 167 -5.82 -6.42 16.25
N ASP A 168 -6.39 -7.51 16.76
CA ASP A 168 -7.83 -7.70 16.77
C ASP A 168 -8.50 -6.89 17.90
N LYS A 169 -9.82 -6.99 17.99
CA LYS A 169 -10.62 -6.33 19.03
C LYS A 169 -10.26 -6.76 20.47
N ASP A 170 -9.66 -7.93 20.62
CA ASP A 170 -9.27 -8.54 21.88
C ASP A 170 -7.78 -8.27 22.19
N LYS A 171 -7.12 -7.42 21.39
CA LYS A 171 -5.70 -7.01 21.46
C LYS A 171 -4.70 -8.13 21.16
N ASN A 172 -5.13 -9.21 20.51
CA ASN A 172 -4.21 -10.22 20.02
C ASN A 172 -3.56 -9.72 18.72
N PRO A 173 -2.25 -9.95 18.52
CA PRO A 173 -1.60 -9.64 17.25
C PRO A 173 -2.28 -10.35 16.08
N VAL A 174 -2.53 -9.63 14.98
CA VAL A 174 -3.08 -10.23 13.75
C VAL A 174 -1.92 -10.53 12.81
N PRO A 175 -1.60 -11.80 12.53
CA PRO A 175 -0.52 -12.13 11.62
C PRO A 175 -0.87 -11.75 10.19
N LEU A 176 0.12 -11.26 9.47
CA LEU A 176 0.12 -11.16 8.02
C LEU A 176 0.59 -12.48 7.40
N GLN A 177 0.19 -12.77 6.17
CA GLN A 177 0.77 -13.87 5.41
C GLN A 177 2.24 -13.53 5.09
N PRO A 178 3.20 -14.47 5.23
CA PRO A 178 4.57 -14.26 4.79
C PRO A 178 4.63 -13.88 3.30
N GLY A 179 5.17 -12.70 2.98
CA GLY A 179 5.28 -12.21 1.62
C GLY A 179 5.15 -10.69 1.53
N ASN A 180 4.86 -10.19 0.33
CA ASN A 180 4.76 -8.76 0.07
C ASN A 180 3.45 -8.19 0.62
N THR A 181 3.53 -7.02 1.24
CA THR A 181 2.39 -6.26 1.75
C THR A 181 2.27 -4.94 1.01
N TRP A 182 1.07 -4.61 0.54
CA TRP A 182 0.74 -3.26 0.07
C TRP A 182 -0.04 -2.51 1.14
N MET A 183 0.26 -1.24 1.38
CA MET A 183 -0.47 -0.41 2.34
C MET A 183 -1.11 0.79 1.64
N HIS A 184 -2.41 0.95 1.84
CA HIS A 184 -3.18 2.14 1.49
C HIS A 184 -3.37 2.99 2.75
N LEU A 185 -3.14 4.30 2.62
CA LEU A 185 -3.55 5.28 3.62
C LEU A 185 -4.84 5.94 3.14
N THR A 186 -5.79 6.15 4.04
CA THR A 186 -7.07 6.80 3.75
C THR A 186 -7.58 7.57 4.97
N GLY A 187 -8.56 8.46 4.76
CA GLY A 187 -9.16 9.25 5.84
C GLY A 187 -9.98 8.41 6.82
N ASN A 188 -10.04 8.83 8.08
CA ASN A 188 -10.82 8.19 9.15
C ASN A 188 -12.29 7.92 8.80
N TYR A 189 -12.87 8.79 7.96
CA TYR A 189 -14.27 8.72 7.55
C TYR A 189 -14.48 8.13 6.16
N SER A 190 -13.43 7.56 5.55
CA SER A 190 -13.54 6.87 4.27
C SER A 190 -14.59 5.77 4.33
N LYS A 191 -15.38 5.66 3.26
CA LYS A 191 -16.53 4.76 3.21
C LYS A 191 -16.07 3.36 2.83
N VAL A 192 -16.43 2.37 3.64
CA VAL A 192 -16.24 0.95 3.33
C VAL A 192 -17.58 0.36 2.88
N THR A 193 -17.60 -0.33 1.74
CA THR A 193 -18.79 -1.04 1.24
C THR A 193 -18.44 -2.43 0.76
N GLU A 194 -19.42 -3.33 0.85
CA GLU A 194 -19.47 -4.59 0.12
C GLU A 194 -20.59 -4.42 -0.92
N ASP A 195 -20.20 -4.06 -2.15
CA ASP A 195 -21.17 -3.69 -3.20
C ASP A 195 -21.88 -4.94 -3.76
N GLN A 196 -21.19 -6.08 -3.71
CA GLN A 196 -21.71 -7.43 -3.95
C GLN A 196 -21.01 -8.39 -2.99
N PRO A 197 -21.58 -9.57 -2.69
CA PRO A 197 -20.95 -10.55 -1.81
C PRO A 197 -19.47 -10.81 -2.19
N GLY A 198 -18.56 -10.48 -1.27
CA GLY A 198 -17.11 -10.63 -1.46
C GLY A 198 -16.41 -9.55 -2.31
N ILE A 199 -17.13 -8.55 -2.80
CA ILE A 199 -16.59 -7.45 -3.59
C ILE A 199 -16.61 -6.18 -2.75
N TRP A 200 -15.43 -5.81 -2.26
CA TRP A 200 -15.26 -4.71 -1.32
C TRP A 200 -14.73 -3.45 -1.98
N MET A 201 -15.15 -2.30 -1.48
CA MET A 201 -14.61 -1.01 -1.87
C MET A 201 -14.33 -0.14 -0.64
N VAL A 202 -13.22 0.60 -0.68
CA VAL A 202 -12.96 1.73 0.21
C VAL A 202 -12.87 2.98 -0.65
N SER A 203 -13.79 3.92 -0.44
CA SER A 203 -13.76 5.23 -1.11
C SER A 203 -13.16 6.27 -0.17
N LEU A 204 -12.08 6.91 -0.61
CA LEU A 204 -11.44 8.01 0.12
C LEU A 204 -12.48 9.09 0.44
N ARG A 205 -12.49 9.51 1.72
CA ARG A 205 -13.10 10.76 2.14
C ARG A 205 -12.10 11.55 2.94
N THR A 206 -11.84 12.77 2.49
CA THR A 206 -11.16 13.79 3.28
C THR A 206 -12.22 14.55 4.11
N PRO A 207 -11.84 15.16 5.25
CA PRO A 207 -12.73 15.98 6.07
C PRO A 207 -13.44 17.09 5.29
#